data_AF-A0A358N1G6-F1
#
_entry.id   AF-A0A358N1G6-F1
#
_cell.length_a   1.000
_cell.length_b   1.000
_cell.length_c   1.000
_cell.angle_alpha   90.00
_cell.angle_beta   90.00
_cell.angle_gamma   90.00
#
_symmetry.space_group_name_H-M   'P 1'
#
loop_
_entity.id
_entity.type
_entity.pdbx_description
1 polymer ?
#
loop_
_entity_poly.entity_id
_entity_poly.type
_entity_poly.pdbx_seq_one_letter_code
_entity_poly.pdbx_strand_id
1 'polypeptide(L)'
;DTVIVDKTGTLTQGRPKLTDLVVTGGHSENDVLTLVAALERGSEHPLAEAIVEGAREQGLSLFEATNFEAITGKGVRGQVDGHDVALGNPAMMDEINVDHSVAEHAANDLRASGKTAMFIAVDGRFAGIVAVADPIKETTAGAIDDLHRLGLRVIMATGDNQKTAEAVALKLGIDEVHAGVLPEDKKALVENLRHEGAQIAMAGDGVNDAPALAAADVGIAMGTGADVAVESAGITLLGGDLVGIVRARRLAKATVRNIKQNLFFAFAYNTAGVPVAAGILYPIFGLLLSPMIAAAAMSLSSVSVIANALRLRRAEL
;
A
#
# COMPACT_ATOMS: atom_id res chain seq x y z
N ASP A 1 6.95 -12.93 7.92
CA ASP A 1 7.95 -12.08 8.61
C ASP A 1 8.17 -10.76 7.88
N THR A 2 7.76 -10.67 6.61
CA THR A 2 7.93 -9.49 5.78
C THR A 2 6.56 -8.95 5.35
N VAL A 3 6.42 -7.63 5.28
CA VAL A 3 5.25 -6.94 4.73
C VAL A 3 5.73 -6.09 3.56
N ILE A 4 5.22 -6.38 2.37
CA ILE A 4 5.40 -5.54 1.19
C ILE A 4 4.19 -4.61 1.13
N VAL A 5 4.44 -3.31 0.96
CA VAL A 5 3.41 -2.28 0.86
C VAL A 5 3.53 -1.55 -0.46
N ASP A 6 2.41 -1.37 -1.17
CA ASP A 6 2.36 -0.35 -2.21
C ASP A 6 2.46 1.06 -1.60
N LYS A 7 2.88 2.03 -2.40
CA LYS A 7 2.94 3.43 -1.98
C LYS A 7 1.60 4.13 -2.14
N THR A 8 1.08 4.21 -3.36
CA THR A 8 -0.06 5.06 -3.72
C THR A 8 -1.33 4.48 -3.11
N GLY A 9 -2.14 5.30 -2.43
CA GLY A 9 -3.40 4.85 -1.81
C GLY A 9 -3.27 3.85 -0.64
N THR A 10 -2.10 3.27 -0.43
CA THR A 10 -1.74 2.39 0.69
C THR A 10 -1.03 3.18 1.78
N LEU A 11 0.22 3.63 1.54
CA LEU A 11 0.97 4.51 2.47
C LEU A 11 0.46 5.96 2.44
N THR A 12 -0.02 6.38 1.27
CA THR A 12 -0.52 7.72 0.98
C THR A 12 -2.04 7.73 0.82
N GLN A 13 -2.64 8.91 0.68
CA GLN A 13 -4.09 9.09 0.59
C GLN A 13 -4.69 8.58 -0.73
N GLY A 14 -3.86 8.33 -1.76
CA GLY A 14 -4.32 7.92 -3.09
C GLY A 14 -4.96 9.08 -3.86
N ARG A 15 -4.75 10.32 -3.39
CA ARG A 15 -5.34 11.54 -3.93
C ARG A 15 -4.23 12.55 -4.12
N PRO A 16 -3.50 12.48 -5.25
CA PRO A 16 -2.45 13.45 -5.53
C PRO A 16 -3.02 14.87 -5.55
N LYS A 17 -2.22 15.83 -5.10
CA LYS A 17 -2.54 17.25 -5.14
C LYS A 17 -1.42 18.04 -5.78
N LEU A 18 -1.77 19.10 -6.50
CA LEU A 18 -0.82 20.13 -6.93
C LEU A 18 -0.18 20.78 -5.70
N THR A 19 1.15 20.77 -5.63
CA THR A 19 1.89 21.34 -4.50
C THR A 19 2.77 22.50 -4.88
N ASP A 20 3.41 22.44 -6.06
CA ASP A 20 4.37 23.47 -6.48
C ASP A 20 4.27 23.68 -7.98
N LEU A 21 4.48 24.93 -8.38
CA LEU A 21 4.69 25.32 -9.76
C LEU A 21 5.92 26.22 -9.78
N VAL A 22 6.92 25.86 -10.58
CA VAL A 22 8.16 26.62 -10.75
C VAL A 22 8.24 27.05 -12.20
N VAL A 23 7.94 28.32 -12.46
CA VAL A 23 7.91 28.87 -13.83
C VAL A 23 9.22 29.54 -14.18
N THR A 24 9.63 29.41 -15.45
CA THR A 24 10.82 30.07 -16.02
C THR A 24 10.43 30.98 -17.18
N GLY A 25 11.30 31.93 -17.54
CA GLY A 25 11.15 32.68 -18.80
C GLY A 25 10.15 33.85 -18.79
N GLY A 26 9.74 34.34 -17.62
CA GLY A 26 8.88 35.53 -17.50
C GLY A 26 7.39 35.28 -17.74
N HIS A 27 6.98 34.01 -17.87
CA HIS A 27 5.57 33.64 -17.86
C HIS A 27 4.97 33.80 -16.46
N SER A 28 3.69 34.16 -16.39
CA SER A 28 2.93 34.13 -15.14
C SER A 28 2.69 32.68 -14.73
N GLU A 29 2.76 32.41 -13.42
CA GLU A 29 2.38 31.11 -12.85
C GLU A 29 0.97 30.69 -13.27
N ASN A 30 0.02 31.63 -13.25
CA ASN A 30 -1.36 31.36 -13.61
C ASN A 30 -1.52 31.02 -15.10
N ASP A 31 -0.74 31.65 -15.98
CA ASP A 31 -0.85 31.40 -17.42
C ASP A 31 -0.35 29.99 -17.75
N VAL A 32 0.81 29.62 -17.20
CA VAL A 32 1.38 28.27 -17.38
C VAL A 32 0.46 27.22 -16.77
N LEU A 33 -0.05 27.45 -15.55
CA LEU A 33 -0.97 26.52 -14.91
C LEU A 33 -2.26 26.34 -15.70
N THR A 34 -2.80 27.42 -16.27
CA THR A 34 -4.02 27.37 -17.09
C THR A 34 -3.80 26.53 -18.35
N LEU A 35 -2.67 26.72 -19.04
CA LEU A 35 -2.31 25.96 -20.24
C LEU A 35 -2.15 24.46 -19.92
N VAL A 36 -1.42 24.14 -18.85
CA VAL A 36 -1.16 22.75 -18.46
C VAL A 36 -2.43 22.05 -17.96
N ALA A 37 -3.24 22.72 -17.14
CA ALA A 37 -4.50 22.17 -16.66
C ALA A 37 -5.52 21.98 -17.79
N ALA A 38 -5.56 22.87 -18.79
CA ALA A 38 -6.39 22.69 -19.96
C ALA A 38 -5.93 21.49 -20.81
N LEU A 39 -4.62 21.29 -20.97
CA LEU A 39 -4.06 20.11 -21.64
C LEU A 39 -4.42 18.81 -20.90
N GLU A 40 -4.26 18.79 -19.58
CA GLU A 40 -4.51 17.62 -18.73
C GLU A 40 -5.99 17.26 -18.59
N ARG A 41 -6.92 18.13 -19.01
CA ARG A 41 -8.35 17.81 -19.08
C ARG A 41 -8.66 16.62 -20.01
N GLY A 42 -7.77 16.33 -20.97
CA GLY A 42 -7.87 15.18 -21.87
C GLY A 42 -7.36 13.86 -21.29
N SER A 43 -6.79 13.86 -20.09
CA SER A 43 -6.14 12.72 -19.45
C SER A 43 -6.97 12.18 -18.30
N GLU A 44 -7.11 10.85 -18.22
CA GLU A 44 -7.76 10.15 -17.10
C GLU A 44 -6.76 9.81 -15.97
N HIS A 45 -5.53 10.31 -16.06
CA HIS A 45 -4.49 9.98 -15.09
C HIS A 45 -4.72 10.74 -13.76
N PRO A 46 -4.55 10.11 -12.58
CA PRO A 46 -4.75 10.79 -11.29
C PRO A 46 -3.91 12.07 -11.11
N LEU A 47 -2.71 12.11 -11.68
CA LEU A 47 -1.86 13.31 -11.66
C LEU A 47 -2.44 14.46 -12.49
N ALA A 48 -3.14 14.15 -13.59
CA ALA A 48 -3.82 15.13 -14.43
C ALA A 48 -4.97 15.78 -13.67
N GLU A 49 -5.79 14.96 -13.01
CA GLU A 49 -6.88 15.42 -12.15
C GLU A 49 -6.37 16.35 -11.04
N ALA A 50 -5.24 16.01 -10.41
CA ALA A 50 -4.61 16.84 -9.38
C ALA A 50 -4.22 18.24 -9.88
N ILE A 51 -3.75 18.35 -11.12
CA ILE A 51 -3.38 19.63 -11.75
C ILE A 51 -4.64 20.42 -12.11
N VAL A 52 -5.64 19.76 -12.71
CA VAL A 52 -6.93 20.37 -13.09
C VAL A 52 -7.66 20.93 -11.88
N GLU A 53 -7.76 20.14 -10.80
CA GLU A 53 -8.37 20.60 -9.55
C GLU A 53 -7.55 21.72 -8.89
N GLY A 54 -6.22 21.61 -8.89
CA GLY A 54 -5.35 22.68 -8.39
C GLY A 54 -5.55 24.02 -9.11
N ALA A 55 -5.76 24.00 -10.43
CA ALA A 55 -6.06 25.20 -11.20
C ALA A 55 -7.48 25.75 -10.91
N ARG A 56 -8.47 24.87 -10.73
CA ARG A 56 -9.85 25.25 -10.37
C ARG A 56 -9.93 25.85 -8.97
N GLU A 57 -9.21 25.30 -7.99
CA GLU A 57 -9.13 25.84 -6.62
C GLU A 57 -8.55 27.26 -6.61
N GLN A 58 -7.70 27.60 -7.58
CA GLN A 58 -7.16 28.95 -7.78
C GLN A 58 -8.09 29.87 -8.60
N GLY A 59 -9.28 29.39 -9.00
CA GLY A 59 -10.26 30.16 -9.75
C GLY A 59 -9.91 30.40 -11.22
N LEU A 60 -9.00 29.60 -11.79
CA LEU A 60 -8.56 29.73 -13.18
C LEU A 60 -9.59 29.13 -14.13
N SER A 61 -9.88 29.83 -15.22
CA SER A 61 -10.76 29.36 -16.29
C SER A 61 -9.96 28.55 -17.31
N LEU A 62 -10.33 27.29 -17.51
CA LEU A 62 -9.59 26.38 -18.37
C LEU A 62 -10.09 26.45 -19.82
N PHE A 63 -9.15 26.58 -20.76
CA PHE A 63 -9.41 26.47 -22.19
C PHE A 63 -9.71 25.02 -22.61
N GLU A 64 -10.08 24.84 -23.88
CA GLU A 64 -10.13 23.51 -24.49
C GLU A 64 -8.80 23.18 -25.16
N ALA A 65 -8.29 21.97 -24.91
CA ALA A 65 -7.16 21.44 -25.64
C ALA A 65 -7.64 20.78 -26.95
N THR A 66 -6.89 21.01 -28.03
CA THR A 66 -7.05 20.32 -29.31
C THR A 66 -5.79 19.51 -29.63
N ASN A 67 -5.90 18.53 -30.52
CA ASN A 67 -4.80 17.64 -30.91
C ASN A 67 -4.09 16.97 -29.70
N PHE A 68 -4.86 16.60 -28.68
CA PHE A 68 -4.34 15.92 -27.51
C PHE A 68 -3.75 14.55 -27.88
N GLU A 69 -2.54 14.29 -27.43
CA GLU A 69 -1.83 13.03 -27.61
C GLU A 69 -1.16 12.61 -26.30
N ALA A 70 -1.49 11.40 -25.83
CA ALA A 70 -0.85 10.78 -24.68
C ALA A 70 0.25 9.82 -25.16
N ILE A 71 1.49 10.08 -24.74
CA ILE A 71 2.65 9.28 -25.10
C ILE A 71 3.02 8.40 -23.91
N THR A 72 2.70 7.11 -24.02
CA THR A 72 2.87 6.12 -22.96
C THR A 72 4.28 6.15 -22.37
N GLY A 73 4.34 6.30 -21.04
CA GLY A 73 5.61 6.33 -20.29
C GLY A 73 6.40 7.64 -20.40
N LYS A 74 5.89 8.67 -21.07
CA LYS A 74 6.55 9.97 -21.23
C LYS A 74 5.72 11.14 -20.71
N GLY A 75 4.50 11.29 -21.20
CA GLY A 75 3.66 12.44 -20.86
C GLY A 75 2.56 12.70 -21.89
N VAL A 76 2.10 13.94 -21.95
CA VAL A 76 1.03 14.42 -22.84
C VAL A 76 1.47 15.66 -23.61
N ARG A 77 0.95 15.84 -24.83
CA ARG A 77 1.10 17.08 -25.62
C ARG A 77 -0.19 17.43 -26.35
N GLY A 78 -0.31 18.69 -26.74
CA GLY A 78 -1.44 19.18 -27.53
C GLY A 78 -1.36 20.68 -27.73
N GLN A 79 -2.43 21.25 -28.27
CA GLN A 79 -2.54 22.69 -28.48
C GLN A 79 -3.61 23.28 -27.55
N VAL A 80 -3.28 24.37 -26.87
CA VAL A 80 -4.18 25.08 -25.95
C VAL A 80 -4.09 26.57 -26.23
N ASP A 81 -5.23 27.20 -26.51
CA ASP A 81 -5.30 28.64 -26.83
C ASP A 81 -4.29 29.09 -27.93
N GLY A 82 -4.03 28.21 -28.90
CA GLY A 82 -3.07 28.46 -29.99
C GLY A 82 -1.60 28.20 -29.65
N HIS A 83 -1.28 27.81 -28.41
CA HIS A 83 0.06 27.43 -27.97
C HIS A 83 0.29 25.93 -28.02
N ASP A 84 1.49 25.51 -28.42
CA ASP A 84 1.90 24.10 -28.37
C ASP A 84 2.39 23.78 -26.95
N VAL A 85 1.65 22.96 -26.22
CA VAL A 85 1.92 22.65 -24.81
C VAL A 85 2.28 21.18 -24.66
N ALA A 86 3.33 20.90 -23.87
CA ALA A 86 3.70 19.55 -23.49
C ALA A 86 4.01 19.47 -22.00
N LEU A 87 3.64 18.34 -21.40
CA LEU A 87 3.87 18.02 -20.00
C LEU A 87 4.39 16.58 -19.90
N GLY A 88 5.48 16.36 -19.16
CA GLY A 88 5.96 14.99 -18.94
C GLY A 88 7.27 14.86 -18.19
N ASN A 89 7.87 13.68 -18.28
CA ASN A 89 9.17 13.35 -17.70
C ASN A 89 10.34 13.83 -18.61
N PRO A 90 11.63 13.63 -18.24
CA PRO A 90 12.76 13.99 -19.11
C PRO A 90 12.65 13.45 -20.54
N ALA A 91 12.18 12.21 -20.71
CA ALA A 91 12.05 11.58 -22.02
C ALA A 91 10.99 12.25 -22.92
N MET A 92 9.99 12.92 -22.32
CA MET A 92 9.05 13.78 -23.06
C MET A 92 9.77 15.03 -23.59
N MET A 93 10.60 15.68 -22.76
CA MET A 93 11.36 16.87 -23.14
C MET A 93 12.37 16.56 -24.25
N ASP A 94 13.06 15.42 -24.15
CA ASP A 94 14.00 14.95 -25.17
C ASP A 94 13.29 14.68 -26.50
N GLU A 95 12.08 14.12 -26.48
CA GLU A 95 11.29 13.84 -27.68
C GLU A 95 10.90 15.11 -28.45
N ILE A 96 10.63 16.20 -27.75
CA ILE A 96 10.30 17.50 -28.35
C ILE A 96 11.54 18.42 -28.49
N ASN A 97 12.74 17.92 -28.23
CA ASN A 97 14.01 18.64 -28.30
C ASN A 97 14.06 19.91 -27.42
N VAL A 98 13.47 19.85 -26.22
CA VAL A 98 13.49 20.95 -25.25
C VAL A 98 14.58 20.72 -24.20
N ASP A 99 15.51 21.69 -24.09
CA ASP A 99 16.52 21.68 -23.04
C ASP A 99 15.89 21.92 -21.66
N HIS A 100 16.03 20.93 -20.78
CA HIS A 100 15.52 20.95 -19.41
C HIS A 100 16.65 20.93 -18.35
N SER A 101 17.91 21.02 -18.78
CA SER A 101 19.10 20.95 -17.90
C SER A 101 19.11 22.02 -16.82
N VAL A 102 18.64 23.23 -17.15
CA VAL A 102 18.53 24.37 -16.24
C VAL A 102 17.61 24.11 -15.04
N ALA A 103 16.69 23.16 -15.16
CA ALA A 103 15.67 22.87 -14.17
C ALA A 103 15.89 21.52 -13.46
N GLU A 104 16.91 20.74 -13.85
CA GLU A 104 17.18 19.43 -13.25
C GLU A 104 17.41 19.50 -11.74
N HIS A 105 18.13 20.53 -11.27
CA HIS A 105 18.42 20.67 -9.84
C HIS A 105 17.13 20.90 -9.04
N ALA A 106 16.30 21.86 -9.47
CA ALA A 106 15.01 22.15 -8.85
C ALA A 106 14.06 20.94 -8.91
N ALA A 107 14.01 20.22 -10.04
CA ALA A 107 13.22 19.00 -10.16
C ALA A 107 13.71 17.89 -9.22
N ASN A 108 15.02 17.77 -9.03
CA ASN A 108 15.62 16.82 -8.11
C ASN A 108 15.34 17.15 -6.64
N ASP A 109 15.35 18.43 -6.27
CA ASP A 109 14.99 18.88 -4.91
C ASP A 109 13.52 18.56 -4.60
N LEU A 110 12.62 18.82 -5.56
CA LEU A 110 11.21 18.46 -5.45
C LEU A 110 11.03 16.94 -5.30
N ARG A 111 11.74 16.14 -6.11
CA ARG A 111 11.71 14.66 -6.00
C ARG A 111 12.28 14.17 -4.66
N ALA A 112 13.38 14.75 -4.19
CA ALA A 112 13.97 14.45 -2.89
C ALA A 112 13.04 14.83 -1.72
N SER A 113 12.10 15.74 -1.93
CA SER A 113 11.05 16.05 -0.96
C SER A 113 9.85 15.07 -1.01
N GLY A 114 9.88 14.06 -1.89
CA GLY A 114 8.82 13.06 -2.06
C GLY A 114 7.70 13.48 -3.02
N LYS A 115 7.98 14.42 -3.93
CA LYS A 115 7.02 14.91 -4.93
C LYS A 115 7.31 14.29 -6.31
N THR A 116 6.28 14.22 -7.15
CA THR A 116 6.43 13.87 -8.56
C THR A 116 6.54 15.15 -9.36
N ALA A 117 7.75 15.44 -9.84
CA ALA A 117 8.06 16.63 -10.63
C ALA A 117 8.05 16.32 -12.14
N MET A 118 7.18 17.01 -12.87
CA MET A 118 7.02 16.95 -14.32
C MET A 118 7.43 18.27 -14.96
N PHE A 119 8.01 18.20 -16.14
CA PHE A 119 8.48 19.34 -16.91
C PHE A 119 7.40 19.85 -17.86
N ILE A 120 7.33 21.16 -18.01
CA ILE A 120 6.39 21.86 -18.87
C ILE A 120 7.15 22.52 -20.00
N ALA A 121 6.67 22.33 -21.22
CA ALA A 121 7.12 23.09 -22.38
C ALA A 121 5.94 23.82 -23.04
N VAL A 122 6.19 25.05 -23.49
CA VAL A 122 5.26 25.88 -24.25
C VAL A 122 6.00 26.42 -25.48
N ASP A 123 5.41 26.26 -26.66
CA ASP A 123 5.93 26.68 -27.96
C ASP A 123 7.38 26.22 -28.20
N GLY A 124 7.67 24.96 -27.86
CA GLY A 124 8.99 24.36 -28.03
C GLY A 124 10.06 24.94 -27.10
N ARG A 125 9.68 25.59 -26.00
CA ARG A 125 10.59 26.12 -24.98
C ARG A 125 10.22 25.61 -23.59
N PHE A 126 11.23 25.45 -22.76
CA PHE A 126 11.03 25.09 -21.35
C PHE A 126 10.29 26.22 -20.62
N ALA A 127 9.14 25.90 -20.03
CA ALA A 127 8.28 26.86 -19.35
C ALA A 127 8.27 26.68 -17.82
N GLY A 128 8.61 25.49 -17.33
CA GLY A 128 8.70 25.27 -15.88
C GLY A 128 8.58 23.82 -15.44
N ILE A 129 8.39 23.66 -14.13
CA ILE A 129 8.13 22.38 -13.46
C ILE A 129 6.78 22.49 -12.75
N VAL A 130 5.94 21.46 -12.89
CA VAL A 130 4.81 21.24 -12.00
C VAL A 130 5.11 20.05 -11.10
N ALA A 131 4.80 20.20 -9.81
CA ALA A 131 4.96 19.14 -8.83
C ALA A 131 3.61 18.78 -8.22
N VAL A 132 3.35 17.49 -8.21
CA VAL A 132 2.21 16.91 -7.51
C VAL A 132 2.72 15.94 -6.44
N ALA A 133 2.02 15.87 -5.32
CA ALA A 133 2.35 14.94 -4.25
C ALA A 133 1.08 14.26 -3.75
N ASP A 134 1.19 12.96 -3.46
CA ASP A 134 0.16 12.24 -2.74
C ASP A 134 0.52 12.25 -1.24
N PRO A 135 -0.24 12.96 -0.38
CA PRO A 135 0.10 13.08 1.02
C PRO A 135 0.14 11.72 1.72
N ILE A 136 1.15 11.52 2.57
CA ILE A 136 1.23 10.36 3.46
C ILE A 136 0.06 10.43 4.45
N LYS A 137 -0.60 9.30 4.73
CA LYS A 137 -1.65 9.26 5.77
C LYS A 137 -1.03 9.53 7.14
N GLU A 138 -1.72 10.30 7.98
CA GLU A 138 -1.21 10.69 9.30
C GLU A 138 -0.87 9.48 10.19
N THR A 139 -1.58 8.37 10.01
CA THR A 139 -1.42 7.14 10.78
C THR A 139 -0.30 6.23 10.27
N THR A 140 0.20 6.44 9.05
CA THR A 140 1.17 5.55 8.40
C THR A 140 2.46 5.41 9.20
N ALA A 141 3.07 6.52 9.65
CA ALA A 141 4.34 6.48 10.38
C ALA A 141 4.25 5.63 11.65
N GLY A 142 3.22 5.87 12.48
CA GLY A 142 2.99 5.08 13.68
C GLY A 142 2.67 3.60 13.41
N ALA A 143 2.00 3.31 12.29
CA ALA A 143 1.73 1.94 11.86
C ALA A 143 3.02 1.21 11.45
N ILE A 144 3.93 1.86 10.72
CA ILE A 144 5.24 1.28 10.37
C ILE A 144 6.05 0.96 11.63
N ASP A 145 6.13 1.90 12.58
CA ASP A 145 6.82 1.68 13.87
C ASP A 145 6.22 0.49 14.66
N ASP A 146 4.89 0.34 14.63
CA ASP A 146 4.20 -0.80 15.24
C ASP A 146 4.52 -2.13 14.53
N LEU A 147 4.63 -2.14 13.20
CA LEU A 147 5.01 -3.32 12.42
C LEU A 147 6.45 -3.74 12.75
N HIS A 148 7.38 -2.80 12.84
CA HIS A 148 8.76 -3.07 13.27
C HIS A 148 8.81 -3.64 14.69
N ARG A 149 8.05 -3.06 15.64
CA ARG A 149 7.94 -3.59 17.01
C ARG A 149 7.34 -5.00 17.06
N LEU A 150 6.54 -5.38 16.08
CA LEU A 150 6.02 -6.73 15.93
C LEU A 150 7.02 -7.72 15.30
N GLY A 151 8.23 -7.22 14.94
CA GLY A 151 9.33 -7.96 14.34
C GLY A 151 9.15 -8.19 12.84
N LEU A 152 8.44 -7.30 12.16
CA LEU A 152 8.22 -7.38 10.71
C LEU A 152 9.18 -6.46 9.97
N ARG A 153 9.75 -6.95 8.87
CA ARG A 153 10.46 -6.14 7.87
C ARG A 153 9.42 -5.51 6.94
N VAL A 154 9.56 -4.22 6.64
CA VAL A 154 8.67 -3.48 5.73
C VAL A 154 9.43 -3.14 4.45
N ILE A 155 8.88 -3.56 3.32
CA ILE A 155 9.42 -3.29 1.99
C ILE A 155 8.39 -2.47 1.21
N MET A 156 8.80 -1.36 0.61
CA MET A 156 7.93 -0.59 -0.28
C MET A 156 8.19 -0.96 -1.74
N ALA A 157 7.13 -1.26 -2.50
CA ALA A 157 7.20 -1.53 -3.94
C ALA A 157 6.27 -0.58 -4.71
N THR A 158 6.82 0.30 -5.55
CA THR A 158 6.06 1.37 -6.22
C THR A 158 6.52 1.62 -7.66
N GLY A 159 5.58 2.04 -8.51
CA GLY A 159 5.90 2.49 -9.87
C GLY A 159 6.52 3.89 -9.94
N ASP A 160 6.57 4.62 -8.82
CA ASP A 160 7.18 5.95 -8.75
C ASP A 160 8.70 5.93 -9.01
N ASN A 161 9.26 7.10 -9.30
CA ASN A 161 10.70 7.27 -9.45
C ASN A 161 11.46 6.96 -8.16
N GLN A 162 12.67 6.38 -8.30
CA GLN A 162 13.58 6.05 -7.20
C GLN A 162 13.74 7.15 -6.16
N LYS A 163 13.99 8.41 -6.56
CA LYS A 163 14.23 9.50 -5.61
C LYS A 163 13.00 9.82 -4.76
N THR A 164 11.82 9.79 -5.38
CA THR A 164 10.54 10.03 -4.71
C THR A 164 10.24 8.91 -3.72
N ALA A 165 10.45 7.67 -4.14
CA ALA A 165 10.27 6.48 -3.30
C ALA A 165 11.24 6.50 -2.09
N GLU A 166 12.53 6.74 -2.31
CA GLU A 166 13.53 6.85 -1.22
C GLU A 166 13.19 7.97 -0.23
N ALA A 167 12.71 9.12 -0.70
CA ALA A 167 12.29 10.22 0.16
C ALA A 167 11.12 9.83 1.07
N VAL A 168 10.12 9.10 0.55
CA VAL A 168 9.00 8.60 1.34
C VAL A 168 9.47 7.54 2.33
N ALA A 169 10.32 6.61 1.89
CA ALA A 169 10.87 5.56 2.74
C ALA A 169 11.68 6.13 3.91
N LEU A 170 12.52 7.14 3.67
CA LEU A 170 13.32 7.79 4.69
C LEU A 170 12.43 8.47 5.74
N LYS A 171 11.34 9.14 5.32
CA LYS A 171 10.39 9.78 6.24
C LYS A 171 9.63 8.77 7.10
N LEU A 172 9.40 7.57 6.58
CA LEU A 172 8.62 6.52 7.23
C LEU A 172 9.45 5.44 7.91
N GLY A 173 10.78 5.47 7.76
CA GLY A 173 11.68 4.45 8.30
C GLY A 173 11.56 3.08 7.62
N ILE A 174 11.19 3.02 6.33
CA ILE A 174 11.00 1.75 5.60
C ILE A 174 12.36 1.07 5.35
N ASP A 175 12.42 -0.26 5.51
CA ASP A 175 13.68 -1.02 5.48
C ASP A 175 14.27 -1.17 4.07
N GLU A 176 13.42 -1.27 3.05
CA GLU A 176 13.82 -1.48 1.66
C GLU A 176 12.83 -0.88 0.67
N VAL A 177 13.34 -0.42 -0.48
CA VAL A 177 12.56 0.24 -1.52
C VAL A 177 12.83 -0.38 -2.89
N HIS A 178 11.76 -0.75 -3.58
CA HIS A 178 11.75 -1.13 -4.98
C HIS A 178 10.91 -0.11 -5.76
N ALA A 179 11.57 0.80 -6.48
CA ALA A 179 10.91 1.85 -7.24
C ALA A 179 10.93 1.57 -8.75
N GLY A 180 10.06 2.23 -9.50
CA GLY A 180 9.91 2.04 -10.95
C GLY A 180 9.46 0.63 -11.34
N VAL A 181 8.82 -0.11 -10.42
CA VAL A 181 8.40 -1.49 -10.66
C VAL A 181 7.05 -1.56 -11.39
N LEU A 182 6.95 -2.48 -12.34
CA LEU A 182 5.70 -2.82 -13.02
C LEU A 182 4.86 -3.81 -12.18
N PRO A 183 3.57 -3.99 -12.47
CA PRO A 183 2.71 -4.98 -11.78
C PRO A 183 3.32 -6.38 -11.73
N GLU A 184 3.94 -6.82 -12.83
CA GLU A 184 4.60 -8.12 -12.96
C GLU A 184 5.84 -8.22 -12.07
N ASP A 185 6.59 -7.12 -11.95
CA ASP A 185 7.79 -7.04 -11.10
C ASP A 185 7.42 -7.12 -9.62
N LYS A 186 6.29 -6.54 -9.20
CA LYS A 186 5.77 -6.68 -7.83
C LYS A 186 5.47 -8.14 -7.50
N LYS A 187 4.85 -8.87 -8.42
CA LYS A 187 4.61 -10.31 -8.27
C LYS A 187 5.93 -11.08 -8.20
N ALA A 188 6.87 -10.79 -9.09
CA ALA A 188 8.19 -11.43 -9.08
C ALA A 188 8.95 -11.19 -7.78
N LEU A 189 8.86 -9.98 -7.21
CA LEU A 189 9.43 -9.66 -5.90
C LEU A 189 8.87 -10.55 -4.78
N VAL A 190 7.55 -10.74 -4.75
CA VAL A 190 6.88 -11.65 -3.80
C VAL A 190 7.40 -13.08 -3.99
N GLU A 191 7.45 -13.59 -5.21
CA GLU A 191 7.90 -14.95 -5.50
C GLU A 191 9.36 -15.17 -5.12
N ASN A 192 10.25 -14.22 -5.42
CA ASN A 192 11.67 -14.28 -5.11
C ASN A 192 11.92 -14.35 -3.60
N LEU A 193 11.32 -13.43 -2.83
CA LEU A 193 11.46 -13.41 -1.37
C LEU A 193 10.84 -14.68 -0.73
N ARG A 194 9.78 -15.23 -1.31
CA ARG A 194 9.20 -16.50 -0.87
C ARG A 194 10.13 -17.69 -1.15
N HIS A 195 10.83 -17.70 -2.28
CA HIS A 195 11.86 -18.69 -2.59
C HIS A 195 13.05 -18.63 -1.63
N GLU A 196 13.35 -17.46 -1.08
CA GLU A 196 14.34 -17.28 -0.01
C GLU A 196 13.83 -17.74 1.38
N GLY A 197 12.57 -18.19 1.46
CA GLY A 197 11.95 -18.74 2.67
C GLY A 197 11.21 -17.70 3.54
N ALA A 198 11.08 -16.46 3.07
CA ALA A 198 10.30 -15.44 3.77
C ALA A 198 8.79 -15.75 3.71
N GLN A 199 8.06 -15.33 4.74
CA GLN A 199 6.59 -15.35 4.73
C GLN A 199 6.06 -13.94 4.47
N ILE A 200 5.32 -13.77 3.39
CA ILE A 200 5.03 -12.44 2.84
C ILE A 200 3.57 -12.09 3.01
N ALA A 201 3.33 -10.94 3.64
CA ALA A 201 2.08 -10.21 3.47
C ALA A 201 2.29 -9.12 2.41
N MET A 202 1.38 -9.00 1.45
CA MET A 202 1.37 -7.92 0.47
C MET A 202 0.17 -7.02 0.77
N ALA A 203 0.38 -5.71 0.83
CA ALA A 203 -0.68 -4.72 0.99
C ALA A 203 -0.72 -3.77 -0.20
N GLY A 204 -1.91 -3.59 -0.78
CA GLY A 204 -2.12 -2.74 -1.95
C GLY A 204 -3.59 -2.34 -2.11
N ASP A 205 -3.85 -1.44 -3.04
CA ASP A 205 -5.19 -0.91 -3.32
C ASP A 205 -5.55 -0.96 -4.81
N GLY A 206 -4.57 -1.14 -5.70
CA GLY A 206 -4.76 -1.00 -7.13
C GLY A 206 -5.04 -2.31 -7.86
N VAL A 207 -5.61 -2.18 -9.07
CA VAL A 207 -5.64 -3.25 -10.10
C VAL A 207 -4.24 -3.82 -10.35
N ASN A 208 -3.25 -2.93 -10.33
CA ASN A 208 -1.83 -3.22 -10.52
C ASN A 208 -1.24 -4.13 -9.43
N ASP A 209 -1.86 -4.17 -8.24
CA ASP A 209 -1.37 -4.96 -7.11
C ASP A 209 -2.04 -6.32 -7.01
N ALA A 210 -3.18 -6.54 -7.69
CA ALA A 210 -3.93 -7.79 -7.63
C ALA A 210 -3.08 -9.04 -7.91
N PRO A 211 -2.18 -9.07 -8.91
CA PRO A 211 -1.30 -10.22 -9.13
C PRO A 211 -0.34 -10.50 -7.97
N ALA A 212 0.20 -9.45 -7.34
CA ALA A 212 1.11 -9.57 -6.19
C ALA A 212 0.36 -9.95 -4.91
N LEU A 213 -0.85 -9.40 -4.70
CA LEU A 213 -1.75 -9.75 -3.60
C LEU A 213 -2.11 -11.24 -3.62
N ALA A 214 -2.43 -11.78 -4.80
CA ALA A 214 -2.77 -13.18 -4.98
C ALA A 214 -1.56 -14.12 -4.82
N ALA A 215 -0.34 -13.65 -5.13
CA ALA A 215 0.89 -14.43 -5.00
C ALA A 215 1.43 -14.49 -3.56
N ALA A 216 1.08 -13.52 -2.72
CA ALA A 216 1.54 -13.44 -1.34
C ALA A 216 0.91 -14.54 -0.45
N ASP A 217 1.60 -14.90 0.65
CA ASP A 217 1.02 -15.83 1.63
C ASP A 217 -0.21 -15.21 2.32
N VAL A 218 -0.22 -13.88 2.46
CA VAL A 218 -1.37 -13.09 2.91
C VAL A 218 -1.52 -11.82 2.06
N GLY A 219 -2.43 -11.82 1.10
CA GLY A 219 -2.85 -10.60 0.41
C GLY A 219 -3.77 -9.74 1.28
N ILE A 220 -3.50 -8.43 1.34
CA ILE A 220 -4.23 -7.44 2.13
C ILE A 220 -4.65 -6.28 1.22
N ALA A 221 -5.94 -6.16 0.93
CA ALA A 221 -6.46 -5.06 0.11
C ALA A 221 -6.91 -3.88 0.97
N MET A 222 -6.72 -2.66 0.48
CA MET A 222 -7.40 -1.48 1.02
C MET A 222 -8.86 -1.48 0.56
N GLY A 223 -9.79 -1.22 1.48
CA GLY A 223 -11.24 -1.19 1.19
C GLY A 223 -11.67 -0.01 0.31
N THR A 224 -10.80 0.98 0.14
CA THR A 224 -10.95 2.09 -0.82
C THR A 224 -10.36 1.78 -2.19
N GLY A 225 -9.73 0.61 -2.34
CA GLY A 225 -9.06 0.17 -3.56
C GLY A 225 -10.03 -0.38 -4.60
N ALA A 226 -9.48 -0.79 -5.74
CA ALA A 226 -10.23 -1.39 -6.85
C ALA A 226 -10.86 -2.73 -6.45
N ASP A 227 -12.03 -3.04 -6.98
CA ASP A 227 -12.77 -4.28 -6.67
C ASP A 227 -11.93 -5.55 -6.91
N VAL A 228 -11.12 -5.57 -7.98
CA VAL A 228 -10.22 -6.69 -8.28
C VAL A 228 -9.15 -6.91 -7.21
N ALA A 229 -8.68 -5.85 -6.55
CA ALA A 229 -7.72 -5.96 -5.46
C ALA A 229 -8.39 -6.57 -4.22
N VAL A 230 -9.62 -6.14 -3.92
CA VAL A 230 -10.45 -6.66 -2.82
C VAL A 230 -10.75 -8.15 -3.01
N GLU A 231 -11.11 -8.57 -4.22
CA GLU A 231 -11.40 -9.99 -4.53
C GLU A 231 -10.14 -10.87 -4.50
N SER A 232 -8.98 -10.30 -4.81
CA SER A 232 -7.71 -11.03 -4.85
C SER A 232 -7.05 -11.20 -3.47
N ALA A 233 -7.50 -10.45 -2.46
CA ALA A 233 -6.90 -10.43 -1.13
C ALA A 233 -7.66 -11.32 -0.13
N GLY A 234 -6.91 -11.95 0.78
CA GLY A 234 -7.50 -12.73 1.89
C GLY A 234 -7.99 -11.86 3.05
N ILE A 235 -7.54 -10.61 3.13
CA ILE A 235 -7.95 -9.62 4.14
C ILE A 235 -8.27 -8.30 3.44
N THR A 236 -9.36 -7.65 3.83
CA THR A 236 -9.72 -6.31 3.36
C THR A 236 -9.77 -5.33 4.52
N LEU A 237 -9.04 -4.22 4.41
CA LEU A 237 -9.01 -3.16 5.40
C LEU A 237 -10.02 -2.06 5.04
N LEU A 238 -11.22 -2.15 5.60
CA LEU A 238 -12.33 -1.23 5.28
C LEU A 238 -11.99 0.25 5.48
N GLY A 239 -11.14 0.58 6.45
CA GLY A 239 -10.71 1.96 6.71
C GLY A 239 -9.56 2.46 5.83
N GLY A 240 -8.99 1.60 4.97
CA GLY A 240 -7.85 1.94 4.12
C GLY A 240 -6.59 2.31 4.90
N ASP A 241 -6.41 1.84 6.14
CA ASP A 241 -5.32 2.25 7.04
C ASP A 241 -4.44 1.05 7.42
N LEU A 242 -3.12 1.24 7.36
CA LEU A 242 -2.10 0.28 7.77
C LEU A 242 -2.15 -0.13 9.24
N VAL A 243 -2.76 0.68 10.11
CA VAL A 243 -3.10 0.27 11.49
C VAL A 243 -3.94 -1.02 11.48
N GLY A 244 -4.74 -1.24 10.43
CA GLY A 244 -5.47 -2.49 10.21
C GLY A 244 -4.56 -3.71 10.09
N ILE A 245 -3.39 -3.58 9.45
CA ILE A 245 -2.39 -4.67 9.36
C ILE A 245 -1.82 -4.99 10.75
N VAL A 246 -1.50 -3.95 11.53
CA VAL A 246 -1.01 -4.10 12.91
C VAL A 246 -2.03 -4.88 13.76
N ARG A 247 -3.30 -4.46 13.70
CA ARG A 247 -4.41 -5.14 14.39
C ARG A 247 -4.59 -6.58 13.93
N ALA A 248 -4.57 -6.82 12.62
CA ALA A 248 -4.68 -8.15 12.04
C ALA A 248 -3.54 -9.06 12.53
N ARG A 249 -2.30 -8.56 12.60
CA ARG A 249 -1.15 -9.30 13.11
C ARG A 249 -1.26 -9.61 14.59
N ARG A 250 -1.69 -8.65 15.42
CA ARG A 250 -1.93 -8.85 16.86
C ARG A 250 -3.03 -9.88 17.10
N LEU A 251 -4.14 -9.76 16.36
CA LEU A 251 -5.25 -10.71 16.41
C LEU A 251 -4.80 -12.11 16.01
N ALA A 252 -4.08 -12.27 14.89
CA ALA A 252 -3.58 -13.56 14.43
C ALA A 252 -2.68 -14.24 15.48
N LYS A 253 -1.73 -13.50 16.07
CA LYS A 253 -0.87 -14.01 17.16
C LYS A 253 -1.70 -14.43 18.38
N ALA A 254 -2.70 -13.63 18.78
CA ALA A 254 -3.57 -13.93 19.91
C ALA A 254 -4.45 -15.16 19.66
N THR A 255 -5.01 -15.29 18.45
CA THR A 255 -5.84 -16.43 18.03
C THR A 255 -5.04 -17.71 18.01
N VAL A 256 -3.84 -17.74 17.41
CA VAL A 256 -2.98 -18.93 17.40
C VAL A 256 -2.60 -19.35 18.81
N ARG A 257 -2.30 -18.40 19.71
CA ARG A 257 -2.07 -18.69 21.13
C ARG A 257 -3.30 -19.32 21.79
N ASN A 258 -4.49 -18.80 21.52
CA ASN A 258 -5.74 -19.34 22.03
C ASN A 258 -6.00 -20.78 21.52
N ILE A 259 -5.77 -21.03 20.23
CA ILE A 259 -5.90 -22.37 19.62
C ILE A 259 -4.95 -23.36 20.31
N LYS A 260 -3.68 -22.99 20.51
CA LYS A 260 -2.70 -23.86 21.21
C LYS A 260 -3.14 -24.21 22.64
N GLN A 261 -3.73 -23.24 23.36
CA GLN A 261 -4.30 -23.48 24.70
C GLN A 261 -5.51 -24.42 24.65
N ASN A 262 -6.41 -24.23 23.68
CA ASN A 262 -7.58 -25.09 23.51
C ASN A 262 -7.17 -26.53 23.18
N LEU A 263 -6.19 -26.71 22.30
CA LEU A 263 -5.61 -28.02 21.99
C LEU A 263 -4.97 -28.64 23.24
N PHE A 264 -4.24 -27.86 24.03
CA PHE A 264 -3.69 -28.35 25.30
C PHE A 264 -4.79 -28.87 26.24
N PHE A 265 -5.87 -28.11 26.44
CA PHE A 265 -6.99 -28.58 27.26
C PHE A 265 -7.59 -29.86 26.69
N ALA A 266 -7.92 -29.88 25.40
CA ALA A 266 -8.50 -31.05 24.75
C ALA A 266 -7.63 -32.31 24.89
N PHE A 267 -6.31 -32.19 24.68
CA PHE A 267 -5.38 -33.30 24.82
C PHE A 267 -5.13 -33.69 26.27
N ALA A 268 -5.11 -32.75 27.22
CA ALA A 268 -4.87 -33.05 28.63
C ALA A 268 -5.95 -33.98 29.20
N TYR A 269 -7.24 -33.70 28.93
CA TYR A 269 -8.34 -34.56 29.37
C TYR A 269 -8.26 -35.96 28.75
N ASN A 270 -7.99 -36.05 27.44
CA ASN A 270 -7.87 -37.34 26.75
C ASN A 270 -6.65 -38.13 27.23
N THR A 271 -5.51 -37.47 27.38
CA THR A 271 -4.27 -38.09 27.87
C THR A 271 -4.41 -38.58 29.30
N ALA A 272 -5.15 -37.88 30.16
CA ALA A 272 -5.47 -38.35 31.51
C ALA A 272 -6.50 -39.50 31.50
N GLY A 273 -7.47 -39.46 30.58
CA GLY A 273 -8.51 -40.49 30.47
C GLY A 273 -8.01 -41.85 29.97
N VAL A 274 -7.05 -41.88 29.04
CA VAL A 274 -6.53 -43.13 28.44
C VAL A 274 -5.90 -44.08 29.48
N PRO A 275 -4.99 -43.64 30.37
CA PRO A 275 -4.44 -44.48 31.43
C PRO A 275 -5.51 -45.00 32.41
N VAL A 276 -6.52 -44.19 32.72
CA VAL A 276 -7.63 -44.59 33.58
C VAL A 276 -8.49 -45.66 32.90
N ALA A 277 -8.76 -45.52 31.59
CA ALA A 277 -9.46 -46.52 30.79
C ALA A 277 -8.66 -47.82 30.63
N ALA A 278 -7.34 -47.71 30.51
CA ALA A 278 -6.41 -48.85 30.45
C ALA A 278 -6.27 -49.58 31.79
N GLY A 279 -6.89 -49.10 32.86
CA GLY A 279 -6.97 -49.80 34.14
C GLY A 279 -5.80 -49.52 35.08
N ILE A 280 -5.02 -48.45 34.90
CA ILE A 280 -3.94 -48.10 35.85
C ILE A 280 -4.47 -47.90 37.28
N LEU A 281 -5.68 -47.37 37.43
CA LEU A 281 -6.31 -47.16 38.74
C LEU A 281 -7.04 -48.40 39.28
N TYR A 282 -7.20 -49.45 38.46
CA TYR A 282 -7.97 -50.63 38.81
C TYR A 282 -7.37 -51.46 39.97
N PRO A 283 -6.04 -51.72 40.03
CA PRO A 283 -5.46 -52.57 41.08
C PRO A 283 -5.59 -52.01 42.50
N ILE A 284 -5.65 -50.68 42.64
CA ILE A 284 -5.66 -50.00 43.95
C ILE A 284 -7.07 -49.54 44.32
N PHE A 285 -7.84 -49.03 43.34
CA PHE A 285 -9.13 -48.39 43.60
C PHE A 285 -10.32 -49.15 43.01
N GLY A 286 -10.09 -50.22 42.24
CA GLY A 286 -11.17 -50.93 41.52
C GLY A 286 -11.87 -50.08 40.45
N LEU A 287 -11.28 -48.94 40.07
CA LEU A 287 -11.87 -47.98 39.15
C LEU A 287 -11.44 -48.26 37.71
N LEU A 288 -12.44 -48.38 36.83
CA LEU A 288 -12.30 -48.33 35.38
C LEU A 288 -13.04 -47.10 34.86
N LEU A 289 -12.63 -46.57 33.71
CA LEU A 289 -13.30 -45.41 33.12
C LEU A 289 -14.76 -45.74 32.80
N SER A 290 -15.71 -45.15 33.54
CA SER A 290 -17.13 -45.32 33.27
C SER A 290 -17.62 -44.32 32.22
N PRO A 291 -18.70 -44.63 31.47
CA PRO A 291 -19.32 -43.68 30.55
C PRO A 291 -19.68 -42.33 31.20
N MET A 292 -20.03 -42.34 32.49
CA MET A 292 -20.33 -41.13 33.26
C MET A 292 -19.10 -40.24 33.46
N ILE A 293 -17.95 -40.82 33.83
CA ILE A 293 -16.69 -40.08 34.02
C ILE A 293 -16.19 -39.54 32.68
N ALA A 294 -16.30 -40.33 31.61
CA ALA A 294 -15.95 -39.90 30.26
C ALA A 294 -16.82 -38.71 29.81
N ALA A 295 -18.14 -38.79 30.02
CA ALA A 295 -19.06 -37.70 29.70
C ALA A 295 -18.74 -36.42 30.49
N ALA A 296 -18.48 -36.53 31.80
CA ALA A 296 -18.12 -35.39 32.63
C ALA A 296 -16.80 -34.73 32.16
N ALA A 297 -15.77 -35.52 31.84
CA ALA A 297 -14.52 -35.01 31.31
C ALA A 297 -14.69 -34.31 29.95
N MET A 298 -15.52 -34.87 29.05
CA MET A 298 -15.81 -34.27 27.75
C MET A 298 -16.57 -32.94 27.88
N SER A 299 -17.53 -32.87 28.81
CA SER A 299 -18.25 -31.62 29.10
C SER A 299 -17.33 -30.56 29.71
N LEU A 300 -16.47 -30.92 30.68
CA LEU A 300 -15.51 -30.00 31.29
C LEU A 300 -14.47 -29.49 30.30
N SER A 301 -13.97 -30.37 29.42
CA SER A 301 -13.11 -30.00 28.29
C SER A 301 -13.77 -28.95 27.40
N SER A 302 -15.03 -29.18 26.99
CA SER A 302 -15.79 -28.25 26.15
C SER A 302 -15.99 -26.90 26.82
N VAL A 303 -16.40 -26.87 28.10
CA VAL A 303 -16.55 -25.63 28.87
C VAL A 303 -15.22 -24.88 28.98
N SER A 304 -14.11 -25.58 29.24
CA SER A 304 -12.77 -24.98 29.36
C SER A 304 -12.34 -24.33 28.04
N VAL A 305 -12.55 -25.01 26.92
CA VAL A 305 -12.24 -24.51 25.57
C VAL A 305 -13.11 -23.31 25.21
N ILE A 306 -14.43 -23.36 25.44
CA ILE A 306 -15.35 -22.25 25.16
C ILE A 306 -14.98 -21.04 26.02
N ALA A 307 -14.78 -21.22 27.32
CA ALA A 307 -14.39 -20.15 28.23
C ALA A 307 -13.06 -19.51 27.81
N ASN A 308 -12.09 -20.32 27.38
CA ASN A 308 -10.81 -19.80 26.91
C ASN A 308 -10.95 -19.06 25.57
N ALA A 309 -11.72 -19.56 24.62
CA ALA A 309 -11.99 -18.88 23.35
C ALA A 309 -12.62 -17.49 23.56
N LEU A 310 -13.56 -17.36 24.50
CA LEU A 310 -14.21 -16.09 24.83
C LEU A 310 -13.25 -15.02 25.35
N ARG A 311 -12.07 -15.39 25.88
CA ARG A 311 -11.05 -14.42 26.30
C ARG A 311 -10.49 -13.61 25.14
N LEU A 312 -10.50 -14.15 23.92
CA LEU A 312 -10.03 -13.47 22.72
C LEU A 312 -10.83 -12.18 22.45
N ARG A 313 -12.10 -12.12 22.88
CA ARG A 313 -12.95 -10.92 22.76
C ARG A 313 -12.43 -9.72 23.55
N ARG A 314 -11.59 -9.95 24.56
CA ARG A 314 -10.98 -8.90 25.39
C ARG A 314 -9.53 -8.59 24.98
N ALA A 315 -9.07 -9.13 23.84
CA ALA A 315 -7.75 -8.79 23.34
C ALA A 315 -7.71 -7.34 22.88
N GLU A 316 -6.70 -6.60 23.35
CA GLU A 316 -6.40 -5.26 22.84
C GLU A 316 -5.72 -5.39 21.47
N LEU A 317 -6.28 -4.72 20.47
CA LEU A 317 -5.86 -4.75 19.07
C LEU A 317 -5.21 -3.43 18.66
#